data_AF-A0A1W9HBR8-F1
#
_entry.id   AF-A0A1W9HBR8-F1
#
_cell.length_a   1.000
_cell.length_b   1.000
_cell.length_c   1.000
_cell.angle_alpha   90.00
_cell.angle_beta   90.00
_cell.angle_gamma   90.00
#
_symmetry.space_group_name_H-M   'P 1'
#
loop_
_entity.id
_entity.type
_entity.pdbx_description
1 polymer ?
#
loop_
_entity_poly.entity_id
_entity_poly.type
_entity_poly.pdbx_seq_one_letter_code
_entity_poly.pdbx_strand_id
1 'polypeptide(L)'
;MDLFLVKYSGVVARSVGRSSLFRRVLVVGVLIMAGCATMTKVTNLSDESCRTAFTNRLSAILTDQGETSEASDALANKAVFTLRTYDLGPRPFAIAAPSGTDYRFFVDRQGTECVLTLYGRRKGFVSYTNNLTYIATQPVPGCACADS
;
A
#
# COMPACT_ATOMS: atom_id res chain seq x y z
N MET A 1 -11.85 -31.30 -17.60
CA MET A 1 -13.09 -30.96 -18.33
C MET A 1 -14.21 -31.13 -17.33
N ASP A 2 -14.82 -30.03 -16.89
CA ASP A 2 -16.26 -29.95 -16.62
C ASP A 2 -16.60 -28.49 -16.31
N LEU A 3 -17.41 -27.93 -17.19
CA LEU A 3 -17.79 -26.53 -17.28
C LEU A 3 -19.21 -26.42 -16.69
N PHE A 4 -19.38 -25.79 -15.53
CA PHE A 4 -20.72 -25.45 -15.05
C PHE A 4 -21.07 -24.01 -15.44
N LEU A 5 -21.82 -23.93 -16.53
CA LEU A 5 -22.47 -22.74 -17.05
C LEU A 5 -23.90 -22.74 -16.50
N VAL A 6 -24.17 -21.97 -15.44
CA VAL A 6 -25.52 -21.81 -14.92
C VAL A 6 -26.18 -20.64 -15.65
N LYS A 7 -27.13 -20.99 -16.52
CA LYS A 7 -28.00 -20.10 -17.29
C LYS A 7 -29.36 -20.06 -16.59
N TYR A 8 -29.78 -18.89 -16.10
CA TYR A 8 -31.18 -18.68 -15.69
C TYR A 8 -31.83 -17.62 -16.58
N SER A 9 -32.70 -18.10 -17.47
CA SER A 9 -33.72 -17.31 -18.16
C SER A 9 -34.97 -17.25 -17.30
N GLY A 10 -35.57 -16.08 -17.14
CA GLY A 10 -36.83 -15.92 -16.42
C GLY A 10 -37.35 -14.50 -16.42
N VAL A 11 -37.76 -14.02 -17.60
CA VAL A 11 -38.50 -12.77 -17.78
C VAL A 11 -39.97 -13.02 -17.43
N VAL A 12 -40.50 -12.31 -16.45
CA VAL A 12 -41.95 -12.11 -16.29
C VAL A 12 -42.23 -10.63 -16.38
N ALA A 13 -42.70 -10.21 -17.55
CA ALA A 13 -43.22 -8.87 -17.78
C ALA A 13 -44.69 -8.83 -17.32
N ARG A 14 -45.01 -7.92 -16.41
CA ARG A 14 -46.38 -7.40 -16.22
C ARG A 14 -46.35 -5.91 -16.47
N SER A 15 -47.20 -5.46 -17.38
CA SER A 15 -47.40 -4.08 -17.74
C SER A 15 -48.62 -3.48 -17.01
N VAL A 16 -48.63 -2.14 -17.03
CA VAL A 16 -49.75 -1.21 -16.84
C VAL A 16 -49.88 -0.55 -15.46
N GLY A 17 -49.65 0.77 -15.47
CA GLY A 17 -50.00 1.71 -14.41
C GLY A 17 -49.52 3.13 -14.74
N ARG A 18 -50.30 3.86 -15.53
CA ARG A 18 -50.07 5.24 -16.00
C ARG A 18 -50.51 6.25 -14.95
N SER A 19 -49.60 7.03 -14.38
CA SER A 19 -49.94 8.33 -13.74
C SER A 19 -48.72 9.21 -13.44
N SER A 20 -48.64 10.29 -14.22
CA SER A 20 -48.26 11.68 -13.89
C SER A 20 -47.37 12.05 -12.68
N LEU A 21 -46.40 12.93 -13.00
CA LEU A 21 -45.82 14.03 -12.21
C LEU A 21 -44.59 13.75 -11.32
N PHE A 22 -43.45 14.28 -11.81
CA PHE A 22 -42.38 14.96 -11.07
C PHE A 22 -41.99 14.41 -9.68
N ARG A 23 -40.84 13.73 -9.63
CA ARG A 23 -39.83 14.04 -8.60
C ARG A 23 -38.44 13.64 -9.07
N ARG A 24 -37.63 14.66 -9.38
CA ARG A 24 -36.18 14.54 -9.59
C ARG A 24 -35.58 14.04 -8.27
N VAL A 25 -35.15 12.78 -8.23
CA VAL A 25 -34.32 12.28 -7.13
C VAL A 25 -32.87 12.39 -7.59
N LEU A 26 -32.17 13.27 -6.89
CA LEU A 26 -30.79 13.67 -7.09
C LEU A 26 -29.89 12.46 -6.89
N VAL A 27 -29.27 11.96 -7.96
CA VAL A 27 -28.21 10.96 -7.86
C VAL A 27 -27.01 11.66 -7.23
N VAL A 28 -26.82 11.46 -5.92
CA VAL A 28 -25.61 11.90 -5.21
C VAL A 28 -24.47 11.03 -5.73
N GLY A 29 -23.70 11.57 -6.67
CA GLY A 29 -22.47 10.96 -7.14
C GLY A 29 -21.46 10.92 -6.00
N VAL A 30 -21.19 9.72 -5.48
CA VAL A 30 -20.04 9.49 -4.61
C VAL A 30 -18.80 9.65 -5.48
N LEU A 31 -18.16 10.82 -5.39
CA LEU A 31 -16.82 11.06 -5.95
C LEU A 31 -15.84 10.21 -5.15
N ILE A 32 -15.56 9.01 -5.66
CA ILE A 32 -14.44 8.20 -5.17
C ILE A 32 -13.18 8.93 -5.63
N MET A 33 -12.59 9.73 -4.74
CA MET A 33 -11.24 10.27 -4.92
C MET A 33 -10.27 9.10 -4.84
N ALA A 34 -10.21 8.29 -5.90
CA ALA A 34 -9.12 7.37 -6.13
C ALA A 34 -7.89 8.23 -6.47
N GLY A 35 -7.21 8.73 -5.44
CA GLY A 35 -5.92 9.38 -5.60
C GLY A 35 -4.97 8.38 -6.24
N CYS A 36 -4.31 8.78 -7.34
CA CYS A 36 -3.20 8.02 -7.86
C CYS A 36 -2.13 7.93 -6.76
N ALA A 37 -1.85 6.73 -6.26
CA ALA A 37 -0.73 6.51 -5.35
C ALA A 37 0.53 7.04 -6.05
N THR A 38 1.17 8.06 -5.47
CA THR A 38 2.31 8.73 -6.10
C THR A 38 3.55 8.24 -5.38
N MET A 39 4.32 7.39 -6.04
CA MET A 39 5.59 6.94 -5.45
C MET A 39 6.51 8.14 -5.27
N THR A 40 7.05 8.27 -4.06
CA THR A 40 7.91 9.37 -3.64
C THR A 40 9.20 8.82 -3.05
N LYS A 41 10.18 9.69 -2.83
CA LYS A 41 11.39 9.37 -2.06
C LYS A 41 11.47 10.24 -0.82
N VAL A 42 11.96 9.67 0.28
CA VAL A 42 12.30 10.45 1.48
C VAL A 42 13.58 11.23 1.20
N THR A 43 13.56 12.55 1.41
CA THR A 43 14.67 13.45 1.06
C THR A 43 15.56 13.82 2.24
N ASN A 44 15.08 13.63 3.48
CA ASN A 44 15.78 14.05 4.70
C ASN A 44 16.13 12.87 5.63
N LEU A 45 16.41 11.70 5.06
CA LEU A 45 16.79 10.50 5.83
C LEU A 45 18.13 10.66 6.60
N SER A 46 18.88 11.73 6.34
CA SER A 46 20.08 12.10 7.11
C SER A 46 19.76 12.82 8.42
N ASP A 47 18.56 13.37 8.58
CA ASP A 47 18.10 13.96 9.83
C ASP A 47 17.80 12.85 10.85
N GLU A 48 18.28 13.00 12.08
CA GLU A 48 18.10 11.97 13.12
C GLU A 48 16.63 11.66 13.41
N SER A 49 15.77 12.69 13.42
CA SER A 49 14.34 12.55 13.69
C SER A 49 13.64 11.69 12.63
N CYS A 50 13.83 12.03 11.35
CA CYS A 50 13.28 11.26 10.25
C CYS A 50 13.88 9.85 10.22
N ARG A 51 15.20 9.73 10.40
CA ARG A 51 15.88 8.43 10.42
C ARG A 51 15.31 7.51 11.49
N THR A 52 15.20 7.99 12.72
CA THR A 52 14.67 7.22 13.85
C THR A 52 13.22 6.82 13.60
N ALA A 53 12.38 7.76 13.14
CA ALA A 53 10.99 7.46 12.80
C ALA A 53 10.89 6.39 11.71
N PHE A 54 11.65 6.54 10.60
CA PHE A 54 11.64 5.59 9.50
C PHE A 54 12.10 4.20 9.93
N THR A 55 13.22 4.11 10.67
CA THR A 55 13.72 2.84 11.21
C THR A 55 12.67 2.16 12.09
N ASN A 56 12.06 2.89 13.02
CA ASN A 56 11.07 2.34 13.95
C ASN A 56 9.82 1.84 13.22
N ARG A 57 9.32 2.60 12.23
CA ARG A 57 8.14 2.23 11.44
C ARG A 57 8.41 0.99 10.58
N LEU A 58 9.58 0.93 9.97
CA LEU A 58 9.99 -0.23 9.17
C LEU A 58 10.16 -1.48 10.04
N SER A 59 10.83 -1.35 11.19
CA SER A 59 11.01 -2.47 12.14
C SER A 59 9.67 -2.99 12.67
N ALA A 60 8.75 -2.09 13.02
CA ALA A 60 7.41 -2.46 13.47
C ALA A 60 6.67 -3.27 12.40
N ILE A 61 6.67 -2.81 11.14
CA ILE A 61 6.04 -3.55 10.04
C ILE A 61 6.65 -4.95 9.89
N LEU A 62 7.99 -5.06 9.89
CA LEU A 62 8.66 -6.35 9.72
C LEU A 62 8.33 -7.32 10.87
N THR A 63 8.27 -6.81 12.11
CA THR A 63 7.87 -7.59 13.29
C THR A 63 6.43 -8.08 13.17
N ASP A 64 5.50 -7.21 12.74
CA ASP A 64 4.11 -7.58 12.47
C ASP A 64 3.98 -8.63 11.35
N GLN A 65 4.96 -8.71 10.44
CA GLN A 65 5.03 -9.73 9.40
C GLN A 65 5.69 -11.04 9.86
N GLY A 66 6.07 -11.15 11.13
CA GLY A 66 6.59 -12.37 11.74
C GLY A 66 8.12 -12.50 11.79
N GLU A 67 8.87 -11.43 11.50
CA GLU A 67 10.28 -11.37 11.85
C GLU A 67 10.45 -11.18 13.36
N THR A 68 11.60 -11.60 13.91
CA THR A 68 11.93 -11.30 15.31
C THR A 68 12.25 -9.81 15.45
N SER A 69 12.03 -9.22 16.64
CA SER A 69 12.34 -7.81 16.89
C SER A 69 13.80 -7.48 16.53
N GLU A 70 14.74 -8.34 16.92
CA GLU A 70 16.17 -8.15 16.63
C GLU A 70 16.46 -8.16 15.12
N ALA A 71 15.87 -9.09 14.37
CA ALA A 71 16.03 -9.14 12.92
C ALA A 71 15.39 -7.92 12.24
N SER A 72 14.19 -7.52 12.68
CA SER A 72 13.49 -6.34 12.19
C SER A 72 14.30 -5.06 12.36
N ASP A 73 14.88 -4.85 13.55
CA ASP A 73 15.73 -3.69 13.83
C ASP A 73 16.99 -3.68 12.96
N ALA A 74 17.65 -4.83 12.83
CA ALA A 74 18.84 -4.95 11.99
C ALA A 74 18.53 -4.69 10.50
N LEU A 75 17.42 -5.23 9.99
CA LEU A 75 16.96 -5.01 8.61
C LEU A 75 16.58 -3.56 8.38
N ALA A 76 15.87 -2.93 9.31
CA ALA A 76 15.46 -1.53 9.21
C ALA A 76 16.68 -0.60 9.14
N ASN A 77 17.67 -0.81 10.03
CA ASN A 77 18.92 -0.06 10.02
C ASN A 77 19.70 -0.25 8.71
N LYS A 78 19.79 -1.48 8.19
CA LYS A 78 20.43 -1.77 6.90
C LYS A 78 19.71 -1.11 5.73
N ALA A 79 18.38 -1.10 5.74
CA ALA A 79 17.58 -0.44 4.70
C ALA A 79 17.82 1.07 4.70
N VAL A 80 17.77 1.72 5.88
CA VAL A 80 18.09 3.14 6.04
C VAL A 80 19.51 3.46 5.57
N PHE A 81 20.50 2.65 5.94
CA PHE A 81 21.87 2.80 5.46
C PHE A 81 21.93 2.76 3.93
N THR A 82 21.25 1.80 3.32
CA THR A 82 21.20 1.63 1.86
C THR A 82 20.55 2.84 1.18
N LEU A 83 19.40 3.30 1.68
CA LEU A 83 18.65 4.43 1.14
C LEU A 83 19.39 5.77 1.28
N ARG A 84 20.27 5.92 2.28
CA ARG A 84 21.15 7.09 2.42
C ARG A 84 22.35 7.03 1.50
N THR A 85 22.87 5.83 1.26
CA THR A 85 24.10 5.63 0.49
C THR A 85 23.82 5.70 -1.01
N TYR A 86 22.67 5.19 -1.44
CA TYR A 86 22.30 5.11 -2.85
C TYR A 86 21.00 5.88 -3.09
N ASP A 87 21.03 6.84 -4.03
CA ASP A 87 19.80 7.50 -4.49
C ASP A 87 19.03 6.54 -5.40
N LEU A 88 18.05 5.84 -4.81
CA LEU A 88 17.17 4.95 -5.55
C LEU A 88 16.08 5.72 -6.32
N GLY A 89 15.92 7.03 -6.11
CA GLY A 89 14.77 7.77 -6.64
C GLY A 89 13.43 7.34 -6.01
N PRO A 90 12.29 7.82 -6.53
CA PRO A 90 10.95 7.44 -6.05
C PRO A 90 10.54 6.06 -6.60
N ARG A 91 11.21 5.01 -6.11
CA ARG A 91 11.00 3.64 -6.57
C ARG A 91 10.75 2.69 -5.40
N PRO A 92 10.04 1.58 -5.62
CA PRO A 92 9.96 0.52 -4.64
C PRO A 92 11.34 -0.04 -4.30
N PHE A 93 11.53 -0.44 -3.04
CA PHE A 93 12.73 -1.11 -2.56
C PHE A 93 12.37 -2.43 -1.91
N ALA A 94 13.33 -3.36 -1.91
CA ALA A 94 13.15 -4.70 -1.36
C ALA A 94 14.08 -4.95 -0.18
N ILE A 95 13.58 -5.71 0.79
CA ILE A 95 14.35 -6.17 1.95
C ILE A 95 14.29 -7.69 1.96
N ALA A 96 15.45 -8.33 1.80
CA ALA A 96 15.60 -9.76 1.98
C ALA A 96 15.85 -10.07 3.46
N ALA A 97 14.91 -10.76 4.09
CA ALA A 97 14.93 -11.08 5.52
C ALA A 97 15.51 -12.47 5.79
N PRO A 98 16.09 -12.71 6.98
CA PRO A 98 16.69 -14.00 7.35
C PRO A 98 15.66 -15.13 7.44
N SER A 99 14.36 -14.82 7.59
CA SER A 99 13.28 -15.83 7.51
C SER A 99 13.09 -16.45 6.12
N GLY A 100 13.82 -15.96 5.11
CA GLY A 100 13.65 -16.31 3.69
C GLY A 100 12.54 -15.53 3.00
N THR A 101 12.05 -14.45 3.61
CA THR A 101 11.01 -13.59 3.06
C THR A 101 11.61 -12.35 2.41
N ASP A 102 11.27 -12.09 1.15
CA ASP A 102 11.54 -10.83 0.46
C ASP A 102 10.34 -9.90 0.65
N TYR A 103 10.52 -8.79 1.36
CA TYR A 103 9.51 -7.75 1.54
C TYR A 103 9.68 -6.64 0.50
N ARG A 104 8.58 -6.12 -0.03
CA ARG A 104 8.58 -5.04 -1.03
C ARG A 104 7.85 -3.82 -0.48
N PHE A 105 8.59 -2.73 -0.39
CA PHE A 105 8.13 -1.46 0.16
C PHE A 105 8.17 -0.37 -0.90
N PHE A 106 7.37 0.68 -0.71
CA PHE A 106 7.57 1.97 -1.33
C PHE A 106 7.19 3.07 -0.35
N VAL A 107 7.54 4.31 -0.67
CA VAL A 107 7.10 5.49 0.07
C VAL A 107 6.10 6.24 -0.78
N ASP A 108 4.95 6.56 -0.19
CA ASP A 108 3.88 7.37 -0.79
C ASP A 108 3.83 8.73 -0.09
N ARG A 109 3.16 9.70 -0.73
CA ARG A 109 2.79 10.94 -0.07
C ARG A 109 1.27 11.02 0.08
N GLN A 110 0.81 11.04 1.32
CA GLN A 110 -0.59 11.29 1.64
C GLN A 110 -0.73 12.68 2.25
N GLY A 111 -1.21 13.62 1.43
CA GLY A 111 -1.23 15.04 1.80
C GLY A 111 0.18 15.59 2.00
N THR A 112 0.51 15.98 3.22
CA THR A 112 1.86 16.45 3.60
C THR A 112 2.71 15.38 4.26
N GLU A 113 2.16 14.18 4.49
CA GLU A 113 2.85 13.12 5.24
C GLU A 113 3.49 12.10 4.30
N CYS A 114 4.70 11.69 4.66
CA CYS A 114 5.35 10.50 4.11
C CYS A 114 4.71 9.25 4.69
N VAL A 115 4.36 8.28 3.83
CA VAL A 115 3.77 7.02 4.25
C VAL A 115 4.62 5.86 3.73
N LEU A 116 5.09 5.01 4.65
CA LEU A 116 5.81 3.79 4.32
C LEU A 116 4.81 2.65 4.11
N THR A 117 4.85 2.04 2.94
CA THR A 117 3.86 1.05 2.53
C THR A 117 4.53 -0.26 2.14
N LEU A 118 4.13 -1.35 2.80
CA LEU A 118 4.42 -2.73 2.39
C LEU A 118 3.32 -3.20 1.46
N TYR A 119 3.65 -3.54 0.22
CA TYR A 119 2.67 -3.97 -0.78
C TYR A 119 2.87 -5.41 -1.25
N GLY A 120 4.03 -6.00 -0.98
CA GLY A 120 4.33 -7.37 -1.40
C GLY A 120 5.26 -8.09 -0.45
N ARG A 121 5.10 -9.41 -0.38
CA ARG A 121 6.04 -10.32 0.26
C ARG A 121 6.17 -11.61 -0.55
N ARG A 122 7.37 -12.20 -0.58
CA ARG A 122 7.62 -13.49 -1.24
C ARG A 122 8.45 -14.39 -0.33
N LYS A 123 8.01 -15.62 -0.12
CA LYS A 123 8.75 -16.64 0.64
C LYS A 123 8.86 -17.90 -0.21
N GLY A 124 10.07 -18.23 -0.66
CA GLY A 124 10.28 -19.28 -1.68
C GLY A 124 9.44 -19.02 -2.94
N PHE A 125 8.59 -19.97 -3.30
CA PHE A 125 7.70 -19.87 -4.47
C PHE A 125 6.36 -19.19 -4.19
N VAL A 126 6.06 -18.86 -2.93
CA VAL A 126 4.80 -18.21 -2.54
C VAL A 126 5.00 -16.69 -2.60
N SER A 127 4.21 -16.01 -3.44
CA SER A 127 4.22 -14.55 -3.55
C SER A 127 2.84 -14.00 -3.21
N TYR A 128 2.80 -12.97 -2.38
CA TYR A 128 1.60 -12.21 -2.07
C TYR A 128 1.84 -10.74 -2.41
N THR A 129 0.89 -10.11 -3.10
CA THR A 129 0.93 -8.70 -3.47
C THR A 129 -0.48 -8.15 -3.40
N ASN A 130 -0.64 -7.01 -2.74
CA ASN A 130 -1.93 -6.34 -2.62
C ASN A 130 -1.72 -4.86 -2.90
N ASN A 131 -2.14 -4.40 -4.07
CA ASN A 131 -2.02 -3.00 -4.49
C ASN A 131 -3.32 -2.20 -4.23
N LEU A 132 -4.36 -2.85 -3.66
CA LEU A 132 -5.65 -2.22 -3.39
C LEU A 132 -5.73 -1.71 -1.95
N THR A 133 -5.39 -2.55 -0.97
CA THR A 133 -5.42 -2.19 0.45
C THR A 133 -4.03 -2.16 1.09
N TYR A 134 -3.00 -2.59 0.36
CA TYR A 134 -1.65 -2.83 0.88
C TYR A 134 -1.63 -3.85 2.03
N ILE A 135 -0.42 -4.31 2.39
CA ILE A 135 -0.23 -5.29 3.47
C ILE A 135 -0.08 -4.56 4.80
N ALA A 136 0.69 -3.47 4.80
CA ALA A 136 0.85 -2.58 5.93
C ALA A 136 1.18 -1.18 5.43
N THR A 137 0.67 -0.17 6.13
CA THR A 137 0.83 1.24 5.77
C THR A 137 1.06 2.00 7.06
N GLN A 138 2.19 2.69 7.20
CA GLN A 138 2.47 3.49 8.39
C GLN A 138 2.98 4.89 8.05
N PRO A 139 2.46 5.95 8.70
CA PRO A 139 2.99 7.30 8.55
C PRO A 139 4.38 7.40 9.17
N VAL A 140 5.25 8.19 8.54
CA VAL A 140 6.63 8.42 8.98
C VAL A 140 6.80 9.89 9.38
N PRO A 141 6.48 10.25 10.64
CA PRO A 141 6.50 11.64 11.07
C PRO A 141 7.90 12.23 11.05
N GLY A 142 8.02 13.52 10.72
CA GLY A 142 9.29 14.22 10.64
C GLY A 142 10.10 13.94 9.38
N CYS A 143 9.62 13.08 8.48
CA CYS A 143 10.20 12.88 7.16
C CYS A 143 9.55 13.78 6.12
N ALA A 144 10.37 14.28 5.19
CA ALA A 144 9.97 14.99 3.99
C ALA A 144 10.10 14.06 2.78
N CYS A 145 9.11 14.10 1.89
CA CYS A 145 9.08 13.27 0.69
C CYS A 145 8.91 14.13 -0.56
N ALA A 146 9.68 13.85 -1.60
CA ALA A 146 9.61 14.52 -2.89
C ALA A 146 9.19 13.55 -4.00
N ASP A 147 8.41 14.05 -4.96
CA ASP A 147 8.13 13.36 -6.20
C ASP A 147 9.37 13.50 -7.10
N SER A 148 9.48 12.62 -8.10
CA SER A 148 10.41 12.81 -9.22
C SER A 148 10.13 14.10 -9.98
#